data_AF-A0A1X9SUK2-F1
#
_entry.id   AF-A0A1X9SUK2-F1
#
_cell.length_a   1.000
_cell.length_b   1.000
_cell.length_c   1.000
_cell.angle_alpha   90.00
_cell.angle_beta   90.00
_cell.angle_gamma   90.00
#
_symmetry.space_group_name_H-M   'P 1'
#
loop_
_entity.id
_entity.type
_entity.pdbx_description
1 polymer ?
#
loop_
_entity_poly.entity_id
_entity_poly.type
_entity_poly.pdbx_seq_one_letter_code
_entity_poly.pdbx_strand_id
1 'polypeptide(L)'
;MKIYQNRSQLLEQLNQICIQTLKEKPRLIVALTGLCGSGKSTLGKTIRKKGFGNFAPYQIAVIDDNVMSLNLFIARPKIRNTPPQQNLKDNLKPFTKFLPPYVKIIFYICANPVRINFADVVIILKIDEQRRQKQLEQRESDAELIKSLMNGKINIDIPFTHGLCLVE
;
A
#
# COMPACT_ATOMS: atom_id res chain seq x y z
N MET A 1 15.62 -2.91 7.94
CA MET A 1 14.69 -1.95 7.29
C MET A 1 15.43 -0.65 7.01
N LYS A 2 15.33 -0.09 5.81
CA LYS A 2 15.98 1.18 5.44
C LYS A 2 15.02 2.35 5.66
N ILE A 3 15.52 3.49 6.15
CA ILE A 3 14.72 4.67 6.50
C ILE A 3 15.01 5.81 5.54
N TYR A 4 13.96 6.52 5.12
CA TYR A 4 13.99 7.63 4.19
C TYR A 4 13.21 8.82 4.76
N GLN A 5 13.77 10.02 4.61
CA GLN A 5 13.17 11.28 5.06
C GLN A 5 12.43 12.04 3.93
N ASN A 6 12.49 11.52 2.70
CA ASN A 6 11.77 12.08 1.58
C ASN A 6 11.28 11.01 0.62
N ARG A 7 10.20 11.34 -0.08
CA ARG A 7 9.53 10.44 -1.04
C ARG A 7 10.40 10.08 -2.23
N SER A 8 11.25 11.00 -2.68
CA SER A 8 12.05 10.79 -3.90
C SER A 8 13.04 9.64 -3.72
N GLN A 9 13.83 9.66 -2.64
CA GLN A 9 14.80 8.61 -2.33
C GLN A 9 14.13 7.27 -2.06
N LEU A 10 12.98 7.28 -1.36
CA LEU A 10 12.19 6.06 -1.15
C LEU A 10 11.77 5.44 -2.50
N LEU A 11 11.20 6.25 -3.40
CA LEU A 11 10.70 5.78 -4.69
C LEU A 11 11.83 5.34 -5.62
N GLU A 12 12.99 5.98 -5.56
CA GLU A 12 14.18 5.57 -6.29
C GLU A 12 14.67 4.19 -5.81
N GLN A 13 14.78 4.00 -4.49
CA GLN A 13 15.13 2.70 -3.94
C GLN A 13 14.10 1.63 -4.30
N LEU A 14 12.81 1.96 -4.18
CA LEU A 14 11.72 1.06 -4.54
C LEU A 14 11.80 0.67 -6.01
N ASN A 15 12.11 1.61 -6.91
CA ASN A 15 12.28 1.33 -8.33
C ASN A 15 13.38 0.29 -8.58
N GLN A 16 14.54 0.44 -7.94
CA GLN A 16 15.64 -0.53 -8.08
C GLN A 16 15.26 -1.92 -7.57
N ILE A 17 14.58 -1.99 -6.42
CA ILE A 17 14.08 -3.26 -5.88
C ILE A 17 13.10 -3.90 -6.87
N CYS A 18 12.13 -3.15 -7.36
CA CYS A 18 11.13 -3.65 -8.30
C CYS A 18 11.77 -4.18 -9.58
N ILE A 19 12.72 -3.46 -10.18
CA ILE A 19 13.43 -3.91 -11.38
C ILE A 19 14.14 -5.24 -11.14
N GLN A 20 14.85 -5.38 -10.02
CA GLN A 20 15.59 -6.60 -9.73
C GLN A 20 14.64 -7.78 -9.44
N THR A 21 13.62 -7.58 -8.61
CA THR A 21 12.65 -8.63 -8.29
C THR A 21 11.87 -9.10 -9.51
N LEU A 22 11.52 -8.21 -10.44
CA LEU A 22 10.76 -8.57 -11.64
C LEU A 22 11.55 -9.37 -12.68
N LYS A 23 12.88 -9.53 -12.51
CA LYS A 23 13.66 -10.47 -13.33
C LYS A 23 13.33 -11.93 -13.01
N GLU A 24 12.92 -12.21 -11.78
CA GLU A 24 12.68 -13.57 -11.28
C GLU A 24 11.20 -13.96 -11.29
N LYS A 25 10.30 -12.96 -11.34
CA LYS A 25 8.86 -13.21 -11.28
C LYS A 25 8.04 -12.14 -12.00
N PRO A 26 6.83 -12.48 -12.49
CA PRO A 26 6.07 -11.58 -13.35
C PRO A 26 5.45 -10.38 -12.63
N ARG A 27 5.22 -10.51 -11.30
CA ARG A 27 4.59 -9.49 -10.46
C ARG A 27 5.11 -9.53 -9.03
N LEU A 28 5.10 -8.39 -8.37
CA LEU A 28 5.45 -8.26 -6.95
C LEU A 28 4.36 -7.55 -6.13
N ILE A 29 4.36 -7.81 -4.83
CA ILE A 29 3.44 -7.23 -3.85
C ILE A 29 4.22 -6.27 -2.95
N VAL A 30 3.80 -5.01 -2.95
CA VAL A 30 4.26 -3.98 -2.02
C VAL A 30 3.17 -3.76 -0.97
N ALA A 31 3.41 -4.13 0.28
CA ALA A 31 2.54 -3.78 1.38
C ALA A 31 2.85 -2.36 1.86
N LEU A 32 1.91 -1.43 1.67
CA LEU A 32 2.01 -0.06 2.13
C LEU A 32 1.26 0.10 3.46
N THR A 33 2.03 0.12 4.54
CA THR A 33 1.57 0.05 5.94
C THR A 33 1.79 1.37 6.68
N GLY A 34 1.16 1.53 7.84
CA GLY A 34 1.14 2.80 8.56
C GLY A 34 -0.12 2.96 9.40
N LEU A 35 -0.07 3.83 10.42
CA LEU A 35 -1.25 4.13 11.25
C LEU A 35 -2.35 4.86 10.46
N CYS A 36 -3.58 4.86 10.97
CA CYS A 36 -4.63 5.70 10.40
C CYS A 36 -4.19 7.17 10.44
N GLY A 37 -4.51 7.93 9.38
CA GLY A 37 -4.03 9.31 9.22
C GLY A 37 -2.59 9.45 8.70
N SER A 38 -1.83 8.37 8.47
CA SER A 38 -0.43 8.47 7.96
C SER A 38 -0.30 8.73 6.45
N GLY A 39 -1.41 8.95 5.74
CA GLY A 39 -1.37 9.27 4.31
C GLY A 39 -1.18 8.09 3.34
N LYS A 40 -1.26 6.82 3.80
CA LYS A 40 -1.09 5.63 2.93
C LYS A 40 -1.95 5.65 1.67
N SER A 41 -3.27 5.83 1.82
CA SER A 41 -4.19 5.90 0.68
C SER A 41 -3.89 7.07 -0.25
N THR A 42 -3.35 8.18 0.28
CA THR A 42 -2.93 9.34 -0.53
C THR A 42 -1.68 9.00 -1.35
N LEU A 43 -0.67 8.40 -0.74
CA LEU A 43 0.55 7.99 -1.44
C LEU A 43 0.23 6.92 -2.50
N GLY A 44 -0.52 5.88 -2.14
CA GLY A 44 -0.93 4.85 -3.09
C GLY A 44 -1.76 5.40 -4.26
N LYS A 45 -2.70 6.32 -4.01
CA LYS A 45 -3.44 7.01 -5.09
C LYS A 45 -2.51 7.84 -5.98
N THR A 46 -1.50 8.49 -5.40
CA THR A 46 -0.52 9.27 -6.15
C THR A 46 0.31 8.37 -7.07
N ILE A 47 0.86 7.29 -6.53
CA ILE A 47 1.63 6.28 -7.28
C ILE A 47 0.78 5.69 -8.40
N ARG A 48 -0.47 5.29 -8.13
CA ARG A 48 -1.38 4.74 -9.15
C ARG A 48 -1.65 5.70 -10.30
N LYS A 49 -1.77 7.00 -10.01
CA LYS A 49 -2.09 8.02 -11.01
C LYS A 49 -0.87 8.42 -11.84
N LYS A 50 0.30 8.52 -11.21
CA LYS A 50 1.51 9.09 -11.81
C LYS A 50 2.54 8.05 -12.25
N GLY A 51 2.44 6.82 -11.76
CA GLY A 51 3.55 5.88 -11.84
C GLY A 51 4.69 6.29 -10.90
N PHE A 52 5.82 5.61 -11.03
CA PHE A 52 7.09 5.99 -10.41
C PHE A 52 8.25 5.29 -11.13
N GLY A 53 9.40 5.96 -11.23
CA GLY A 53 10.58 5.40 -11.87
C GLY A 53 10.28 4.82 -13.25
N ASN A 54 10.59 3.53 -13.44
CA ASN A 54 10.40 2.79 -14.69
C ASN A 54 8.98 2.22 -14.87
N PHE A 55 8.06 2.46 -13.93
CA PHE A 55 6.73 1.86 -13.93
C PHE A 55 5.65 2.89 -14.22
N ALA A 56 5.04 2.75 -15.39
CA ALA A 56 3.93 3.57 -15.82
C ALA A 56 2.66 3.28 -15.02
N PRO A 57 1.70 4.22 -14.95
CA PRO A 57 0.46 4.05 -14.18
C PRO A 57 -0.31 2.75 -14.46
N TYR A 58 -0.37 2.31 -15.72
CA TYR A 58 -1.10 1.11 -16.13
C TYR A 58 -0.42 -0.20 -15.69
N GLN A 59 0.85 -0.13 -15.26
CA GLN A 59 1.60 -1.28 -14.73
C GLN A 59 1.38 -1.47 -13.23
N ILE A 60 0.58 -0.61 -12.59
CA ILE A 60 0.42 -0.57 -11.13
C ILE A 60 -1.06 -0.78 -10.76
N ALA A 61 -1.30 -1.75 -9.89
CA ALA A 61 -2.56 -1.93 -9.20
C ALA A 61 -2.46 -1.42 -7.76
N VAL A 62 -3.53 -0.79 -7.26
CA VAL A 62 -3.65 -0.44 -5.85
C VAL A 62 -4.86 -1.15 -5.27
N ILE A 63 -4.66 -1.89 -4.19
CA ILE A 63 -5.70 -2.55 -3.40
C ILE A 63 -5.74 -1.83 -2.05
N ASP A 64 -6.79 -1.05 -1.81
CA ASP A 64 -7.02 -0.33 -0.56
C ASP A 64 -8.06 -1.11 0.25
N ASP A 65 -7.56 -1.89 1.22
CA ASP A 65 -8.29 -2.92 1.99
C ASP A 65 -9.10 -3.90 1.12
N ASN A 66 -10.33 -3.52 0.78
CA ASN A 66 -11.30 -4.34 0.06
C ASN A 66 -11.56 -3.83 -1.37
N VAL A 67 -10.85 -2.79 -1.82
CA VAL A 67 -11.09 -2.16 -3.12
C VAL A 67 -9.82 -2.13 -3.95
N MET A 68 -9.81 -2.89 -5.04
CA MET A 68 -8.80 -2.73 -6.08
C MET A 68 -9.19 -1.60 -7.03
N SER A 69 -8.23 -0.75 -7.34
CA SER A 69 -8.31 0.27 -8.38
C SER A 69 -7.18 0.09 -9.39
N LEU A 70 -7.55 0.10 -10.67
CA LEU A 70 -6.62 0.03 -11.79
C LEU A 70 -6.64 1.33 -12.60
N ASN A 71 -5.59 1.55 -13.39
CA ASN A 71 -5.50 2.66 -14.34
C ASN A 71 -5.29 2.12 -15.76
N LEU A 72 -6.36 1.63 -16.38
CA LEU A 72 -6.34 0.96 -17.68
C LEU A 72 -6.58 1.97 -18.82
N PHE A 73 -5.65 2.92 -18.99
CA PHE A 73 -5.71 3.98 -20.00
C PHE A 73 -7.01 4.81 -19.93
N ILE A 74 -8.03 4.39 -20.69
CA ILE A 74 -9.36 5.01 -20.78
C ILE A 74 -10.31 4.61 -19.65
N ALA A 75 -10.05 3.49 -18.97
CA ALA A 75 -10.92 2.97 -17.91
C ALA A 75 -10.20 2.90 -16.56
N ARG A 76 -10.95 3.19 -15.49
CA ARG A 76 -10.45 3.11 -14.10
C ARG A 76 -11.36 2.23 -13.26
N PRO A 77 -11.41 0.91 -13.55
CA PRO A 77 -12.32 0.02 -12.86
C PRO A 77 -11.98 -0.03 -11.36
N LYS A 78 -13.04 -0.12 -10.55
CA LYS A 78 -12.97 -0.37 -9.12
C LYS A 78 -13.63 -1.70 -8.83
N ILE A 79 -12.89 -2.63 -8.26
CA ILE A 79 -13.37 -3.96 -7.91
C ILE A 79 -13.40 -4.05 -6.40
N ARG A 80 -14.57 -4.37 -5.83
CA ARG A 80 -14.74 -4.55 -4.39
C ARG A 80 -14.78 -6.04 -4.06
N ASN A 81 -14.05 -6.43 -3.04
CA ASN A 81 -14.10 -7.77 -2.47
C ASN A 81 -13.75 -7.71 -0.98
N THR A 82 -14.75 -8.00 -0.16
CA THR A 82 -14.60 -8.17 1.28
C THR A 82 -14.44 -9.65 1.57
N PRO A 83 -13.29 -10.10 2.11
CA PRO A 83 -13.10 -11.50 2.46
C PRO A 83 -14.01 -11.86 3.65
N PRO A 84 -14.51 -13.11 3.73
CA PRO A 84 -15.23 -13.58 4.90
C PRO A 84 -14.29 -13.57 6.12
N GLN A 85 -14.83 -13.25 7.32
CA GLN A 85 -14.04 -13.14 8.55
C GLN A 85 -13.24 -14.41 8.87
N GLN A 86 -13.79 -15.58 8.50
CA GLN A 86 -13.17 -16.89 8.72
C GLN A 86 -11.96 -17.16 7.81
N ASN A 87 -11.78 -16.40 6.72
CA ASN A 87 -10.69 -16.60 5.77
C ASN A 87 -10.12 -15.25 5.30
N LEU A 88 -9.52 -14.52 6.23
CA LEU A 88 -8.85 -13.24 5.94
C LEU A 88 -7.62 -13.42 5.03
N LYS A 89 -6.91 -14.54 5.13
CA LYS A 89 -5.64 -14.82 4.42
C LYS A 89 -5.86 -15.38 3.00
N ASP A 90 -6.53 -14.62 2.16
CA ASP A 90 -6.81 -15.02 0.78
C ASP A 90 -5.69 -14.70 -0.22
N ASN A 91 -4.57 -14.11 0.25
CA ASN A 91 -3.45 -13.65 -0.56
C ASN A 91 -3.86 -12.76 -1.74
N LEU A 92 -4.93 -11.97 -1.56
CA LEU A 92 -5.50 -11.08 -2.58
C LEU A 92 -5.98 -11.82 -3.84
N LYS A 93 -6.14 -13.15 -3.79
CA LYS A 93 -6.56 -14.00 -4.92
C LYS A 93 -7.84 -13.51 -5.62
N PRO A 94 -8.88 -13.00 -4.91
CA PRO A 94 -10.07 -12.48 -5.58
C PRO A 94 -9.79 -11.32 -6.54
N PHE A 95 -8.71 -10.58 -6.34
CA PHE A 95 -8.29 -9.47 -7.20
C PHE A 95 -7.35 -9.90 -8.32
N THR A 96 -6.45 -10.85 -8.07
CA THR A 96 -5.38 -11.22 -9.02
C THR A 96 -5.93 -11.73 -10.35
N LYS A 97 -7.11 -12.38 -10.35
CA LYS A 97 -7.79 -12.84 -11.57
C LYS A 97 -8.19 -11.71 -12.53
N PHE A 98 -8.31 -10.47 -12.04
CA PHE A 98 -8.67 -9.31 -12.84
C PHE A 98 -7.45 -8.47 -13.26
N LEU A 99 -6.22 -8.92 -12.95
CA LEU A 99 -5.01 -8.18 -13.26
C LEU A 99 -4.48 -8.53 -14.66
N PRO A 100 -4.42 -7.57 -15.59
CA PRO A 100 -3.83 -7.80 -16.90
C PRO A 100 -2.35 -8.19 -16.81
N PRO A 101 -1.79 -8.92 -17.79
CA PRO A 101 -0.38 -9.34 -17.83
C PRO A 101 0.67 -8.21 -17.70
N TYR A 102 0.30 -7.00 -18.12
CA TYR A 102 1.16 -5.82 -18.05
C TYR A 102 1.20 -5.15 -16.67
N VAL A 103 0.27 -5.45 -15.76
CA VAL A 103 0.38 -5.01 -14.37
C VAL A 103 1.52 -5.77 -13.71
N LYS A 104 2.54 -5.07 -13.23
CA LYS A 104 3.74 -5.64 -12.63
C LYS A 104 3.79 -5.48 -11.11
N ILE A 105 3.13 -4.46 -10.58
CA ILE A 105 3.24 -4.09 -9.16
C ILE A 105 1.84 -3.99 -8.55
N ILE A 106 1.65 -4.67 -7.43
CA ILE A 106 0.45 -4.58 -6.60
C ILE A 106 0.82 -3.84 -5.32
N PHE A 107 0.32 -2.62 -5.15
CA PHE A 107 0.36 -1.94 -3.85
C PHE A 107 -0.86 -2.36 -3.03
N TYR A 108 -0.61 -3.10 -1.96
CA TYR A 108 -1.62 -3.42 -0.96
C TYR A 108 -1.55 -2.41 0.18
N ILE A 109 -2.52 -1.49 0.23
CA ILE A 109 -2.65 -0.49 1.27
C ILE A 109 -3.46 -1.09 2.41
N CYS A 110 -2.86 -1.05 3.61
CA CYS A 110 -3.46 -1.59 4.82
C CYS A 110 -2.84 -0.92 6.04
N ALA A 111 -3.49 -0.98 7.20
CA ALA A 111 -2.79 -0.71 8.46
C ALA A 111 -1.90 -1.91 8.84
N ASN A 112 -2.49 -3.10 8.77
CA ASN A 112 -1.88 -4.39 9.07
C ASN A 112 -2.10 -5.33 7.86
N PRO A 113 -1.06 -5.98 7.32
CA PRO A 113 -1.17 -6.74 6.08
C PRO A 113 -1.76 -8.15 6.28
N VAL A 114 -2.93 -8.24 6.90
CA VAL A 114 -3.55 -9.51 7.34
C VAL A 114 -4.02 -10.43 6.20
N ARG A 115 -4.21 -9.89 4.99
CA ARG A 115 -4.70 -10.68 3.84
C ARG A 115 -3.63 -11.46 3.11
N ILE A 116 -2.35 -11.13 3.31
CA ILE A 116 -1.22 -11.75 2.61
C ILE A 116 -0.38 -12.55 3.58
N ASN A 117 0.23 -13.62 3.09
CA ASN A 117 1.20 -14.41 3.87
C ASN A 117 2.64 -13.90 3.70
N PHE A 118 2.89 -13.06 2.70
CA PHE A 118 4.21 -12.57 2.35
C PHE A 118 4.11 -11.30 1.51
N ALA A 119 5.08 -10.39 1.65
CA ALA A 119 5.26 -9.25 0.76
C ALA A 119 6.70 -9.20 0.23
N ASP A 120 6.87 -8.79 -1.03
CA ASP A 120 8.22 -8.54 -1.56
C ASP A 120 8.85 -7.32 -0.89
N VAL A 121 8.03 -6.30 -0.73
CA VAL A 121 8.41 -5.06 -0.08
C VAL A 121 7.35 -4.67 0.93
N VAL A 122 7.77 -4.38 2.16
CA VAL A 122 6.97 -3.66 3.13
C VAL A 122 7.46 -2.22 3.19
N ILE A 123 6.55 -1.27 3.03
CA ILE A 123 6.80 0.15 3.23
C ILE A 123 6.01 0.60 4.46
N ILE A 124 6.69 1.15 5.45
CA ILE A 124 6.07 1.75 6.64
C ILE A 124 6.05 3.27 6.48
N LEU A 125 4.85 3.86 6.41
CA LEU A 125 4.64 5.29 6.48
C LEU A 125 4.52 5.72 7.94
N LYS A 126 5.48 6.53 8.38
CA LYS A 126 5.45 7.25 9.64
C LYS A 126 5.26 8.73 9.36
N ILE A 127 4.49 9.36 10.23
CA ILE A 127 4.26 10.79 10.22
C ILE A 127 4.34 11.28 11.66
N ASP A 128 4.76 12.53 11.87
CA ASP A 128 4.62 13.21 13.16
C ASP A 128 3.21 13.07 13.76
N GLU A 129 3.11 12.86 15.07
CA GLU A 129 1.83 12.60 15.73
C GLU A 129 0.90 13.80 15.74
N GLN A 130 1.41 15.02 15.92
CA GLN A 130 0.58 16.22 15.89
C GLN A 130 0.00 16.41 14.49
N ARG A 131 0.82 16.18 13.46
CA ARG A 131 0.37 16.22 12.07
C ARG A 131 -0.63 15.10 11.76
N ARG A 132 -0.45 13.91 12.32
CA ARG A 132 -1.39 12.78 12.20
C ARG A 132 -2.74 13.12 12.81
N GLN A 133 -2.75 13.68 14.01
CA GLN A 133 -3.96 14.09 14.72
C GLN A 133 -4.74 15.12 13.88
N LYS A 134 -4.08 16.19 13.40
CA LYS A 134 -4.72 17.18 12.52
C LYS A 134 -5.33 16.55 11.26
N GLN A 135 -4.68 15.56 10.66
CA GLN A 135 -5.24 14.84 9.51
C GLN A 135 -6.46 13.98 9.85
N LEU A 136 -6.54 13.45 11.07
CA LEU A 136 -7.69 12.68 11.54
C LEU A 136 -8.87 13.60 11.88
N GLU A 137 -8.62 14.71 12.58
CA GLU A 137 -9.63 15.73 12.90
C GLU A 137 -10.23 16.39 11.64
N GLN A 138 -9.50 16.43 10.53
CA GLN A 138 -10.03 16.87 9.23
C GLN A 138 -10.94 15.84 8.55
N ARG A 139 -10.85 14.56 8.91
CA ARG A 139 -11.55 13.45 8.25
C ARG A 139 -12.74 12.96 9.05
N GLU A 140 -12.60 12.93 10.36
CA GLU A 140 -13.56 12.37 11.30
C GLU A 140 -14.06 13.48 12.22
N SER A 141 -15.35 13.48 12.55
CA SER A 141 -15.94 14.41 13.50
C SER A 141 -16.11 13.81 14.91
N ASP A 142 -15.92 12.50 15.06
CA ASP A 142 -16.07 11.78 16.33
C ASP A 142 -14.74 11.75 17.10
N ALA A 143 -14.73 12.42 18.26
CA ALA A 143 -13.56 12.52 19.13
C ALA A 143 -13.12 11.18 19.73
N GLU A 144 -14.06 10.29 20.06
CA GLU A 144 -13.74 8.96 20.60
C GLU A 144 -13.15 8.06 19.51
N LEU A 145 -13.66 8.16 18.28
CA LEU A 145 -13.06 7.48 17.13
C LEU A 145 -11.64 8.00 16.86
N ILE A 146 -11.43 9.31 16.85
CA ILE A 146 -10.09 9.91 16.67
C ILE A 146 -9.13 9.39 17.74
N LYS A 147 -9.54 9.40 19.01
CA LYS A 147 -8.73 8.89 20.13
C LYS A 147 -8.38 7.41 19.95
N SER A 148 -9.34 6.59 19.53
CA SER A 148 -9.12 5.17 19.21
C SER A 148 -8.10 4.99 18.07
N LEU A 149 -8.24 5.75 16.99
CA LEU A 149 -7.32 5.72 15.84
C LEU A 149 -5.91 6.24 16.19
N MET A 150 -5.81 7.20 17.12
CA MET A 150 -4.54 7.68 17.65
C MET A 150 -3.83 6.61 18.46
N ASN A 151 -4.55 5.81 19.24
CA ASN A 151 -3.97 4.72 20.05
C ASN A 151 -3.71 3.42 19.27
N GLY A 152 -4.01 3.41 17.97
CA GLY A 152 -3.78 2.25 17.11
C GLY A 152 -2.32 1.82 17.07
N LYS A 153 -2.09 0.53 16.82
CA LYS A 153 -0.76 -0.05 16.63
C LYS A 153 -0.67 -0.72 15.26
N ILE A 154 0.50 -0.62 14.64
CA ILE A 154 0.82 -1.36 13.43
C ILE A 154 1.36 -2.72 13.85
N ASN A 155 0.80 -3.78 13.26
CA ASN A 155 1.32 -5.13 13.37
C ASN A 155 1.65 -5.65 11.96
N ILE A 156 2.94 -5.83 11.69
CA ILE A 156 3.44 -6.42 10.45
C ILE A 156 3.95 -7.83 10.81
N ASP A 157 3.00 -8.75 10.95
CA ASP A 157 3.27 -10.15 11.27
C ASP A 157 3.24 -11.00 9.99
N ILE A 158 4.10 -10.62 9.04
CA ILE A 158 4.32 -11.36 7.80
C ILE A 158 5.82 -11.35 7.45
N PRO A 159 6.35 -12.41 6.85
CA PRO A 159 7.67 -12.36 6.23
C PRO A 159 7.69 -11.40 5.03
N PHE A 160 8.85 -10.78 4.79
CA PHE A 160 9.11 -9.94 3.63
C PHE A 160 10.59 -9.92 3.23
N THR A 161 10.88 -9.66 1.95
CA THR A 161 12.27 -9.56 1.46
C THR A 161 12.90 -8.21 1.78
N HIS A 162 12.17 -7.12 1.51
CA HIS A 162 12.68 -5.76 1.68
C HIS A 162 11.78 -4.94 2.60
N GLY A 163 12.38 -4.28 3.58
CA GLY A 163 11.69 -3.33 4.45
C GLY A 163 12.17 -1.90 4.21
N LEU A 164 11.25 -1.00 3.88
CA LEU A 164 11.48 0.43 3.73
C LEU A 164 10.60 1.20 4.72
N CYS A 165 11.06 2.36 5.18
CA CYS A 165 10.29 3.25 6.04
C CYS A 165 10.42 4.69 5.51
N LEU A 166 9.29 5.35 5.33
CA LEU A 166 9.23 6.78 5.01
C LEU A 166 8.77 7.52 6.27
N VAL A 167 9.52 8.54 6.67
CA VAL A 167 9.17 9.44 7.77
C VAL A 167 8.86 10.82 7.18
N GLU A 168 7.67 11.36 7.47
CA GLU A 168 7.17 12.65 6.97
C GLU A 168 6.63 13.60 8.07
#